data_AF-A0A9N8DAW0-F1
#
_entry.id   AF-A0A9N8DAW0-F1
#
_cell.length_a   1.000
_cell.length_b   1.000
_cell.length_c   1.000
_cell.angle_alpha   90.00
_cell.angle_beta   90.00
_cell.angle_gamma   90.00
#
_symmetry.space_group_name_H-M   'P 1'
#
loop_
_entity.id
_entity.type
_entity.pdbx_description
1 polymer ?
#
loop_
_entity_poly.entity_id
_entity_poly.type
_entity_poly.pdbx_seq_one_letter_code
_entity_poly.pdbx_strand_id
1 'polypeptide(L)'
;MESAQAFIAFLRCEAKQAEERAKSLRATALIIEANSQEGRGKKKRKREKRRAPTAYTLFVHENYDNIRKSHGDDDMPSREIMALVGQQWAATSTAERQMWQFRAEQMKHQQQGDEELPELPAPVVAQQQPDDGGGKKRARKQAMVAASAVHV
;
A
#
# COMPACT_ATOMS: atom_id res chain seq x y z
N MET A 1 -65.03 -35.81 5.49
CA MET A 1 -63.88 -36.26 4.66
C MET A 1 -63.13 -35.10 4.00
N GLU A 2 -63.75 -33.93 3.79
CA GLU A 2 -63.11 -32.76 3.18
C GLU A 2 -61.95 -32.17 4.01
N SER A 3 -62.03 -32.22 5.34
CA SER A 3 -60.97 -31.72 6.24
C SER A 3 -59.64 -32.45 6.06
N ALA A 4 -59.67 -33.77 5.84
CA ALA A 4 -58.46 -34.56 5.62
C ALA A 4 -57.78 -34.22 4.28
N GLN A 5 -58.56 -33.93 3.23
CA GLN A 5 -58.01 -33.51 1.94
C GLN A 5 -57.37 -32.13 2.01
N ALA A 6 -57.97 -31.20 2.75
CA ALA A 6 -57.40 -29.86 2.97
C ALA A 6 -56.06 -29.92 3.72
N PHE A 7 -55.95 -30.77 4.74
CA PHE A 7 -54.69 -30.95 5.48
C PHE A 7 -53.58 -31.57 4.62
N ILE A 8 -53.90 -32.58 3.80
CA ILE A 8 -52.93 -33.17 2.86
C ILE A 8 -52.46 -32.14 1.83
N ALA A 9 -53.36 -31.30 1.32
CA ALA A 9 -53.01 -30.23 0.39
C ALA A 9 -52.10 -29.18 1.05
N PHE A 10 -52.37 -28.81 2.31
CA PHE A 10 -51.53 -27.91 3.09
C PHE A 10 -50.12 -28.47 3.27
N LEU A 11 -49.98 -29.72 3.71
CA LEU A 11 -48.66 -30.36 3.89
C LEU A 11 -47.86 -30.42 2.58
N ARG A 12 -48.51 -30.65 1.44
CA ARG A 12 -47.84 -30.62 0.12
C ARG A 12 -47.37 -29.21 -0.24
N CYS A 13 -48.17 -28.19 0.08
CA CYS A 13 -47.81 -26.79 -0.14
C CYS A 13 -46.61 -26.39 0.75
N GLU A 14 -46.66 -26.77 2.02
CA GLU A 14 -45.59 -26.53 2.99
C GLU A 14 -44.28 -27.22 2.57
N ALA A 15 -44.36 -28.48 2.12
CA ALA A 15 -43.21 -29.21 1.61
C ALA A 15 -42.57 -28.52 0.39
N LYS A 16 -43.37 -28.04 -0.56
CA LYS A 16 -42.88 -27.26 -1.71
C LYS A 16 -42.23 -25.95 -1.27
N GLN A 17 -42.83 -25.25 -0.30
CA GLN A 17 -42.27 -24.00 0.22
C GLN A 17 -40.93 -24.22 0.94
N ALA A 18 -40.77 -25.33 1.67
CA ALA A 18 -39.51 -25.70 2.30
C ALA A 18 -38.40 -25.99 1.26
N GLU A 19 -38.74 -26.65 0.15
CA GLU A 19 -37.79 -26.94 -0.93
C GLU A 19 -37.26 -25.66 -1.59
N GLU A 20 -38.13 -24.70 -1.87
CA GLU A 20 -37.75 -23.41 -2.46
C GLU A 20 -36.86 -22.57 -1.50
N ARG A 21 -37.18 -22.57 -0.20
CA ARG A 21 -36.31 -21.94 0.82
C ARG A 21 -34.94 -22.60 0.87
N ALA A 22 -34.86 -23.93 0.81
CA ALA A 22 -33.59 -24.65 0.80
C ALA A 22 -32.75 -24.32 -0.46
N LYS A 23 -33.38 -24.22 -1.63
CA LYS A 23 -32.70 -23.80 -2.88
C LYS A 23 -32.15 -22.38 -2.76
N SER A 24 -32.93 -21.44 -2.24
CA SER A 24 -32.49 -20.06 -2.03
C SER A 24 -31.30 -19.98 -1.08
N LEU A 25 -31.32 -20.70 0.04
CA LEU A 25 -30.21 -20.72 0.99
C LEU A 25 -28.92 -21.29 0.37
N ARG A 26 -29.03 -22.35 -0.44
CA ARG A 26 -27.88 -22.90 -1.17
C ARG A 26 -27.31 -21.91 -2.18
N ALA A 27 -28.16 -21.20 -2.92
CA ALA A 27 -27.73 -20.17 -3.87
C ALA A 27 -26.98 -19.04 -3.15
N THR A 28 -27.49 -18.55 -2.02
CA THR A 28 -26.82 -17.53 -1.21
C THR A 28 -25.48 -18.03 -0.66
N ALA A 29 -25.42 -19.29 -0.20
CA ALA A 29 -24.17 -19.88 0.27
C ALA A 29 -23.09 -19.93 -0.82
N LEU A 30 -23.45 -20.28 -2.06
CA LEU A 30 -22.53 -20.28 -3.20
C LEU A 30 -22.02 -18.87 -3.53
N ILE A 31 -22.87 -17.85 -3.46
CA ILE A 31 -22.45 -16.45 -3.68
C ILE A 31 -21.45 -16.00 -2.62
N ILE A 32 -21.71 -16.32 -1.34
CA ILE A 32 -20.81 -15.98 -0.24
C ILE A 32 -19.46 -16.71 -0.41
N GLU A 33 -19.48 -17.99 -0.80
CA GLU A 33 -18.26 -18.76 -1.02
C GLU A 33 -17.44 -18.22 -2.20
N ALA A 34 -18.08 -17.88 -3.31
CA ALA A 34 -17.42 -17.27 -4.48
C ALA A 34 -16.74 -15.95 -4.11
N ASN A 35 -17.44 -15.06 -3.40
CA ASN A 35 -16.89 -13.78 -2.95
C ASN A 35 -15.77 -13.96 -1.90
N SER A 36 -15.84 -15.01 -1.07
CA SER A 36 -14.79 -15.32 -0.09
C SER A 36 -13.50 -15.79 -0.75
N GLN A 37 -13.59 -16.47 -1.91
CA GLN A 37 -12.41 -16.95 -2.63
C GLN A 37 -11.65 -15.84 -3.35
N GLU A 38 -12.32 -14.81 -3.88
CA GLU A 38 -11.64 -13.66 -4.51
C GLU A 38 -10.86 -12.79 -3.50
N GLY A 39 -11.18 -12.91 -2.20
CA GLY A 39 -10.45 -12.26 -1.11
C GLY A 39 -9.28 -13.05 -0.52
N ARG A 40 -8.95 -14.26 -1.03
CA ARG A 40 -7.92 -15.13 -0.44
C ARG A 40 -6.49 -14.61 -0.65
N GLY A 41 -6.12 -13.69 0.25
CA GLY A 41 -4.91 -13.85 1.05
C GLY A 41 -3.63 -13.36 0.41
N LYS A 42 -3.39 -12.04 0.48
CA LYS A 42 -2.00 -11.57 0.69
C LYS A 42 -1.52 -12.24 1.97
N LYS A 43 -0.76 -13.34 1.84
CA LYS A 43 -0.07 -14.05 2.92
C LYS A 43 0.45 -12.98 3.88
N LYS A 44 -0.06 -12.94 5.11
CA LYS A 44 0.40 -11.99 6.15
C LYS A 44 1.86 -12.35 6.40
N ARG A 45 2.76 -11.75 5.62
CA ARG A 45 4.20 -11.96 5.76
C ARG A 45 4.49 -11.64 7.22
N LYS A 46 5.15 -12.57 7.92
CA LYS A 46 5.68 -12.36 9.26
C LYS A 46 6.28 -10.95 9.25
N ARG A 47 5.72 -10.03 10.05
CA ARG A 47 6.15 -8.62 10.05
C ARG A 47 7.62 -8.64 10.45
N GLU A 48 8.47 -8.58 9.45
CA GLU A 48 9.90 -8.43 9.64
C GLU A 48 10.11 -7.12 10.39
N LYS A 49 11.11 -7.08 11.29
CA LYS A 49 11.44 -5.87 12.05
C LYS A 49 11.59 -4.74 11.04
N ARG A 50 10.79 -3.68 11.19
CA ARG A 50 10.85 -2.53 10.27
C ARG A 50 12.26 -1.95 10.38
N ARG A 51 12.89 -1.63 9.25
CA ARG A 51 14.20 -1.00 9.25
C ARG A 51 14.11 0.37 9.92
N ALA A 52 15.18 0.77 10.60
CA ALA A 52 15.28 2.11 11.16
C ALA A 52 15.13 3.17 10.06
N PRO A 53 14.46 4.30 10.34
CA PRO A 53 14.28 5.37 9.37
C PRO A 53 15.63 6.00 9.02
N THR A 54 15.80 6.41 7.77
CA THR A 54 16.96 7.18 7.32
C THR A 54 16.76 8.67 7.61
N ALA A 55 17.82 9.47 7.51
CA ALA A 55 17.78 10.93 7.66
C ALA A 55 16.70 11.57 6.77
N TYR A 56 16.65 11.17 5.50
CA TYR A 56 15.65 11.66 4.56
C TYR A 56 14.22 11.26 4.97
N THR A 57 14.02 10.02 5.43
CA THR A 57 12.69 9.57 5.87
C THR A 57 12.20 10.37 7.08
N LEU A 58 13.08 10.68 8.03
CA LEU A 58 12.73 11.54 9.17
C LEU A 58 12.38 12.96 8.71
N PHE A 59 13.20 13.53 7.83
CA PHE A 59 12.94 14.85 7.26
C PHE A 59 11.59 14.90 6.54
N VAL A 60 11.28 13.88 5.73
CA VAL A 60 9.99 13.77 5.03
C VAL A 60 8.84 13.69 6.01
N HIS A 61 8.93 12.87 7.06
CA HIS A 61 7.85 12.75 8.04
C HIS A 61 7.50 14.07 8.70
N GLU A 62 8.49 14.87 9.09
CA GLU A 62 8.26 16.17 9.73
C GLU A 62 7.75 17.22 8.74
N ASN A 63 8.34 17.31 7.53
CA ASN A 63 8.00 18.36 6.57
C ASN A 63 6.74 18.05 5.75
N TYR A 64 6.42 16.78 5.51
CA TYR A 64 5.23 16.39 4.77
C TYR A 64 3.96 16.88 5.47
N ASP A 65 3.86 16.66 6.78
CA ASP A 65 2.69 17.08 7.57
C ASP A 65 2.61 18.62 7.64
N ASN A 66 3.75 19.31 7.69
CA ASN A 66 3.78 20.77 7.69
C ASN A 66 3.28 21.35 6.36
N ILE A 67 3.77 20.84 5.22
CA ILE A 67 3.33 21.28 3.89
C ILE A 67 1.85 20.95 3.69
N ARG A 68 1.41 19.76 4.09
CA ARG A 68 0.00 19.37 4.00
C ARG A 68 -0.91 20.30 4.79
N LYS A 69 -0.54 20.65 6.03
CA LYS A 69 -1.29 21.60 6.86
C LYS A 69 -1.32 23.00 6.26
N SER A 70 -0.23 23.46 5.65
CA SER A 70 -0.15 24.79 5.03
C SER A 70 -1.00 24.94 3.77
N HIS A 71 -1.16 23.86 2.99
CA HIS A 71 -1.95 23.87 1.76
C HIS A 71 -3.40 23.38 1.95
N GLY A 72 -3.74 22.81 3.11
CA GLY A 72 -5.04 22.20 3.37
C GLY A 72 -5.05 20.70 3.00
N ASP A 73 -5.76 19.89 3.78
CA ASP A 73 -5.65 18.42 3.73
C ASP A 73 -6.07 17.77 2.40
N ASP A 74 -6.89 18.48 1.60
CA ASP A 74 -7.50 18.00 0.35
C ASP A 74 -7.10 18.79 -0.91
N ASP A 75 -6.37 19.90 -0.78
CA ASP A 75 -6.09 20.78 -1.92
C ASP A 75 -4.94 20.24 -2.79
N MET A 76 -3.95 19.59 -2.15
CA MET A 76 -2.74 19.15 -2.83
C MET A 76 -2.58 17.61 -2.82
N PRO A 77 -2.39 16.96 -3.99
CA PRO A 77 -2.14 15.53 -4.04
C PRO A 77 -0.79 15.19 -3.40
N SER A 78 -0.72 14.07 -2.66
CA SER A 78 0.50 13.61 -1.97
C SER A 78 1.75 13.57 -2.86
N ARG A 79 1.58 13.32 -4.16
CA ARG A 79 2.67 13.31 -5.13
C ARG A 79 3.37 14.68 -5.24
N GLU A 80 2.61 15.76 -5.23
CA GLU A 80 3.15 17.13 -5.31
C GLU A 80 3.82 17.53 -4.01
N ILE A 81 3.22 17.18 -2.86
CA ILE A 81 3.84 17.39 -1.55
C ILE A 81 5.21 16.70 -1.49
N MET A 82 5.29 15.43 -1.92
CA MET A 82 6.57 14.70 -1.92
C MET A 82 7.60 15.32 -2.88
N ALA A 83 7.16 15.92 -3.99
CA ALA A 83 8.06 16.64 -4.89
C ALA A 83 8.64 17.90 -4.23
N LEU A 84 7.82 18.66 -3.50
CA LEU A 84 8.25 19.83 -2.73
C LEU A 84 9.23 19.46 -1.61
N VAL A 85 8.93 18.40 -0.86
CA VAL A 85 9.83 17.89 0.19
C VAL A 85 11.18 17.48 -0.41
N GLY A 86 11.19 16.82 -1.57
CA GLY A 86 12.43 16.47 -2.27
C GLY A 86 13.26 17.69 -2.68
N GLN A 87 12.61 18.76 -3.16
CA GLN A 87 13.27 20.03 -3.47
C GLN A 87 13.84 20.70 -2.21
N GLN A 88 13.08 20.71 -1.11
CA GLN A 88 13.55 21.24 0.18
C GLN A 88 14.75 20.45 0.71
N TRP A 89 14.75 19.12 0.56
CA TRP A 89 15.90 18.28 0.93
C TRP A 89 17.13 18.58 0.06
N ALA A 90 16.94 18.81 -1.23
CA ALA A 90 18.01 19.19 -2.14
C ALA A 90 18.59 20.58 -1.81
N ALA A 91 17.76 21.50 -1.31
CA ALA A 91 18.15 22.85 -0.90
C ALA A 91 18.75 22.93 0.53
N THR A 92 18.55 21.90 1.37
CA THR A 92 19.07 21.90 2.75
C THR A 92 20.60 21.87 2.75
N SER A 93 21.20 22.61 3.69
CA SER A 93 22.66 22.67 3.81
C SER A 93 23.25 21.34 4.28
N THR A 94 24.55 21.12 4.03
CA THR A 94 25.25 19.92 4.51
C THR A 94 25.23 19.80 6.03
N ALA A 95 25.33 20.92 6.76
CA ALA A 95 25.26 20.95 8.22
C ALA A 95 23.89 20.47 8.74
N GLU A 96 22.80 20.94 8.13
CA GLU A 96 21.45 20.48 8.51
C GLU A 96 21.26 19.01 8.17
N ARG A 97 21.74 18.55 7.01
CA ARG A 97 21.70 17.13 6.64
C ARG A 97 22.46 16.25 7.64
N GLN A 98 23.60 16.71 8.16
CA GLN A 98 24.34 16.00 9.21
C GLN A 98 23.54 15.90 10.50
N MET A 99 22.82 16.96 10.90
CA MET A 99 21.92 16.90 12.05
C MET A 99 20.84 15.83 11.87
N TRP A 100 20.24 15.72 10.67
CA TRP A 100 19.27 14.68 10.36
C TRP A 100 19.87 13.27 10.34
N GLN A 101 21.10 13.12 9.85
CA GLN A 101 21.86 11.86 9.89
C GLN A 101 22.08 11.41 11.32
N PHE A 102 22.54 12.32 12.20
CA PHE A 102 22.73 12.03 13.61
C PHE A 102 21.43 11.60 14.30
N ARG A 103 20.30 12.27 14.03
CA ARG A 103 18.98 11.85 14.54
C ARG A 103 18.58 10.45 14.05
N ALA A 104 18.82 10.16 12.77
CA ALA A 104 18.51 8.85 12.19
C ALA A 104 19.36 7.72 12.80
N GLU A 105 20.64 7.99 13.05
CA GLU A 105 21.55 7.07 13.73
C GLU A 105 21.09 6.79 15.15
N GLN A 106 20.77 7.83 15.93
CA GLN A 106 20.22 7.65 17.28
C GLN A 106 18.96 6.77 17.30
N MET A 107 18.04 6.97 16.34
CA MET A 107 16.85 6.11 16.24
C MET A 107 17.17 4.67 15.83
N LYS A 108 18.22 4.46 15.03
CA LYS A 108 18.70 3.13 14.66
C LYS A 108 19.25 2.38 15.88
N HIS A 109 20.04 3.03 16.72
CA HIS A 109 20.55 2.45 17.97
C HIS A 109 19.41 2.07 18.92
N GLN A 110 18.43 2.97 19.12
CA GLN A 110 17.24 2.69 19.95
C GLN A 110 16.44 1.48 19.45
N GLN A 111 16.30 1.29 18.13
CA GLN A 111 15.57 0.16 17.56
C GLN A 111 16.35 -1.16 17.59
N GLN A 112 17.68 -1.09 17.61
CA GLN A 112 18.55 -2.26 17.64
C GLN A 112 18.80 -2.77 19.07
N GLY A 113 18.56 -1.93 20.09
CA GLY A 113 18.74 -2.32 21.50
C GLY A 113 20.20 -2.36 21.94
N ASP A 114 21.11 -1.85 21.11
CA ASP A 114 22.51 -1.63 21.44
C ASP A 114 22.64 -0.20 22.03
N GLU A 115 22.78 -0.14 23.35
CA GLU A 115 22.97 1.07 24.15
C GLU A 115 24.42 1.57 24.05
N GLU A 116 24.86 1.92 22.83
CA GLU A 116 26.12 2.60 22.59
C GLU A 116 25.83 3.84 21.74
N LEU A 117 25.83 5.01 22.39
CA LEU A 117 25.56 6.30 21.76
C LEU A 117 26.74 6.69 20.86
N PRO A 118 26.55 6.92 19.55
CA PRO A 118 27.61 7.45 18.71
C PRO A 118 27.95 8.87 19.17
N GLU A 119 29.20 9.06 19.59
CA GLU A 119 29.79 10.37 19.83
C GLU A 119 29.71 11.19 18.53
N LEU A 120 29.31 12.46 18.63
CA LEU A 120 29.06 13.34 17.48
C LEU A 120 30.23 13.24 16.47
N PRO A 121 30.00 12.83 15.21
CA PRO A 121 31.07 12.79 14.24
C PRO A 121 31.55 14.22 14.00
N ALA A 122 32.83 14.46 14.29
CA ALA A 122 33.56 15.64 13.80
C ALA A 122 33.30 15.76 12.28
N PRO A 123 33.24 16.97 11.70
CA PRO A 123 32.79 17.20 10.33
C PRO A 123 33.67 16.43 9.31
N VAL A 124 33.27 15.20 9.00
CA VAL A 124 33.92 14.37 7.99
C VAL A 124 33.42 14.85 6.63
N VAL A 125 34.38 15.31 5.85
CA VAL A 125 34.27 15.74 4.46
C VAL A 125 33.35 14.81 3.68
N ALA A 126 32.31 15.41 3.10
CA ALA A 126 31.23 14.76 2.36
C ALA A 126 31.76 13.76 1.32
N GLN A 127 31.68 12.46 1.62
CA GLN A 127 31.69 11.43 0.60
C GLN A 127 30.27 11.30 0.04
N GLN A 128 30.09 11.80 -1.17
CA GLN A 128 28.91 11.58 -1.99
C GLN A 128 28.73 10.06 -2.15
N GLN A 129 27.69 9.49 -1.55
CA GLN A 129 27.25 8.15 -1.90
C GLN A 129 26.79 8.18 -3.37
N PRO A 130 27.34 7.34 -4.25
CA PRO A 130 26.80 7.20 -5.60
C PRO A 130 25.38 6.63 -5.49
N ASP A 131 24.42 7.43 -5.95
CA ASP A 131 23.03 7.05 -6.14
C ASP A 131 22.98 5.96 -7.21
N ASP A 132 22.97 4.70 -6.77
CA ASP A 132 22.78 3.52 -7.60
C ASP A 132 21.35 3.54 -8.13
N GLY A 133 21.18 4.28 -9.23
CA GLY A 133 19.94 4.44 -10.00
C GLY A 133 19.36 3.09 -10.37
N GLY A 134 18.49 2.57 -9.49
CA GLY A 134 17.72 1.34 -9.66
C GLY A 134 16.61 1.48 -10.68
N GLY A 135 16.97 1.79 -11.94
CA GLY A 135 16.09 1.73 -13.10
C GLY A 135 15.73 0.28 -13.43
N LYS A 136 14.62 -0.23 -12.87
CA LYS A 136 14.03 -1.50 -13.30
C LYS A 136 12.77 -1.28 -14.16
N LYS A 137 13.02 -1.31 -15.47
CA LYS A 137 12.21 -1.96 -16.53
C LYS A 137 10.75 -1.52 -16.70
N ARG A 138 10.53 -0.51 -17.55
CA ARG A 138 9.31 -0.45 -18.39
C ARG A 138 9.60 -1.15 -19.72
N ALA A 139 9.23 -2.42 -19.82
CA ALA A 139 9.18 -3.14 -21.09
C ALA A 139 8.02 -2.59 -21.93
N ARG A 140 8.33 -1.68 -22.86
CA ARG A 140 7.38 -1.22 -23.89
C ARG A 140 7.34 -2.30 -24.97
N LYS A 141 6.22 -3.02 -25.02
CA LYS A 141 5.88 -3.96 -26.10
C LYS A 141 5.59 -3.13 -27.37
N GLN A 142 6.59 -2.93 -28.22
CA GLN A 142 6.35 -2.63 -29.63
C GLN A 142 6.00 -3.95 -30.30
N ALA A 143 4.74 -4.09 -30.73
CA ALA A 143 4.34 -5.09 -31.69
C ALA A 143 3.98 -4.35 -32.98
N MET A 144 4.68 -4.74 -34.05
CA MET A 144 4.47 -4.36 -35.43
C MET A 144 3.09 -4.78 -35.94
N VAL A 145 2.49 -3.94 -36.77
CA VAL A 145 1.67 -4.33 -37.93
C VAL A 145 2.03 -3.28 -39.00
N ALA A 146 2.99 -3.56 -39.89
CA ALA A 146 2.85 -4.25 -41.18
C ALA A 146 1.99 -3.49 -42.21
N ALA A 147 2.70 -2.92 -43.19
CA ALA A 147 2.46 -2.93 -44.64
C ALA A 147 1.04 -2.68 -45.20
N SER A 148 0.91 -1.59 -45.96
CA SER A 148 0.17 -1.40 -47.25
C SER A 148 0.01 0.11 -47.46
N ALA A 149 0.18 0.75 -48.61
CA ALA A 149 0.25 0.28 -49.98
C ALA A 149 1.04 1.30 -50.85
N VAL A 150 1.67 0.75 -51.87
CA VAL A 150 2.08 1.41 -53.12
C VAL A 150 0.84 1.80 -53.91
N HIS A 151 0.80 3.01 -54.48
CA HIS A 151 0.14 3.42 -55.75
C HIS A 151 0.70 4.82 -56.03
N VAL A 152 1.64 4.96 -56.97
CA VAL A 152 1.43 5.26 -58.40
C VAL A 152 0.60 6.52 -58.59
#